data_AF-A0A838HC68-F1
#
_entry.id   AF-A0A838HC68-F1
#
_cell.length_a   1.000
_cell.length_b   1.000
_cell.length_c   1.000
_cell.angle_alpha   90.00
_cell.angle_beta   90.00
_cell.angle_gamma   90.00
#
_symmetry.space_group_name_H-M   'P 1'
#
loop_
_entity.id
_entity.type
_entity.pdbx_description
1 polymer ?
#
loop_
_entity_poly.entity_id
_entity_poly.type
_entity_poly.pdbx_seq_one_letter_code
_entity_poly.pdbx_strand_id
1 'polypeptide(L)'
;LTSREQEVVRLVLRGESTETIVRELAIAGGTVQAHLRNIFEKTGVRSRRELVAVAFQRHYEPRVRDNEHRTTAGLPSRHGPMPG
;
A
#
# COMPACT_ATOMS: atom_id res chain seq x y z
N LEU A 1 9.69 -2.23 -8.19
CA LEU A 1 8.40 -2.45 -8.90
C LEU A 1 8.37 -1.61 -10.15
N THR A 2 7.85 -2.15 -11.26
CA THR A 2 7.63 -1.39 -12.51
C THR A 2 6.53 -0.34 -12.33
N SER A 3 6.40 0.63 -13.24
CA SER A 3 5.35 1.66 -13.16
C SER A 3 3.95 1.05 -13.05
N ARG A 4 3.69 -0.01 -13.82
CA ARG A 4 2.41 -0.72 -13.80
C ARG A 4 2.17 -1.48 -12.50
N GLU A 5 3.20 -2.12 -11.96
CA GLU A 5 3.12 -2.77 -10.65
C GLU A 5 2.85 -1.75 -9.54
N GLN A 6 3.45 -0.55 -9.61
CA GLN A 6 3.20 0.52 -8.65
C GLN A 6 1.74 1.03 -8.70
N GLU A 7 1.14 1.14 -9.88
CA GLU A 7 -0.29 1.47 -10.03
C GLU A 7 -1.18 0.44 -9.34
N VAL A 8 -0.92 -0.84 -9.59
CA VAL A 8 -1.65 -1.95 -8.94
C VAL A 8 -1.46 -1.89 -7.42
N VAL A 9 -0.24 -1.68 -6.93
CA VAL A 9 0.03 -1.54 -5.48
C VAL A 9 -0.76 -0.38 -4.89
N ARG A 10 -0.78 0.80 -5.54
CA ARG A 10 -1.54 1.97 -5.03
C ARG A 10 -3.01 1.64 -4.84
N LEU A 11 -3.66 1.03 -5.83
CA LEU A 11 -5.07 0.63 -5.72
C LEU A 11 -5.28 -0.44 -4.65
N VAL A 12 -4.36 -1.41 -4.52
CA VAL A 12 -4.43 -2.42 -3.46
C VAL A 12 -4.36 -1.78 -2.07
N LEU A 13 -3.47 -0.82 -1.87
CA LEU A 13 -3.29 -0.12 -0.59
C LEU A 13 -4.48 0.78 -0.25
N ARG A 14 -5.23 1.27 -1.24
CA ARG A 14 -6.51 1.95 -1.05
C ARG A 14 -7.67 1.01 -0.69
N GLY A 15 -7.46 -0.31 -0.77
CA GLY A 15 -8.47 -1.32 -0.47
C GLY A 15 -9.27 -1.82 -1.68
N GLU A 16 -8.88 -1.46 -2.91
CA GLU A 16 -9.70 -1.70 -4.11
C GLU A 16 -9.81 -3.15 -4.54
N SER A 17 -11.00 -3.65 -4.86
CA SER A 17 -11.15 -5.03 -5.35
C SER A 17 -10.41 -5.27 -6.67
N THR A 18 -10.09 -6.52 -6.98
CA THR A 18 -9.48 -6.89 -8.29
C THR A 18 -10.35 -6.40 -9.45
N GLU A 19 -11.68 -6.44 -9.30
CA GLU A 19 -12.61 -5.94 -10.31
C GLU A 19 -12.50 -4.42 -10.49
N THR A 20 -12.36 -3.66 -9.41
CA THR A 20 -12.11 -2.22 -9.51
C THR A 20 -10.77 -1.96 -10.20
N ILE A 21 -9.72 -2.70 -9.85
CA ILE A 21 -8.39 -2.55 -10.47
C ILE A 21 -8.46 -2.84 -11.98
N VAL A 22 -9.19 -3.86 -12.39
CA VAL A 22 -9.45 -4.16 -13.81
C VAL A 22 -10.08 -2.97 -14.53
N ARG A 23 -11.11 -2.34 -13.92
CA ARG A 23 -11.81 -1.19 -14.48
C ARG A 23 -10.92 0.06 -14.54
N GLU A 24 -10.29 0.43 -13.43
CA GLU A 24 -9.44 1.62 -13.29
C GLU A 24 -8.24 1.57 -14.24
N LEU A 25 -7.65 0.39 -14.40
CA LEU A 25 -6.44 0.20 -15.21
C LEU A 25 -6.75 -0.26 -16.64
N ALA A 26 -8.02 -0.51 -16.99
CA ALA A 26 -8.46 -1.03 -18.28
C ALA A 26 -7.65 -2.26 -18.77
N ILE A 27 -7.45 -3.25 -17.89
CA ILE A 27 -6.73 -4.49 -18.19
C ILE A 27 -7.48 -5.74 -17.72
N ALA A 28 -7.20 -6.88 -18.35
CA ALA A 28 -7.84 -8.15 -17.99
C ALA A 28 -7.50 -8.59 -16.56
N GLY A 29 -8.44 -9.28 -15.91
CA GLY A 29 -8.26 -9.83 -14.55
C GLY A 29 -7.04 -10.75 -14.43
N GLY A 30 -6.76 -11.57 -15.45
CA GLY A 30 -5.56 -12.40 -15.50
C GLY A 30 -4.26 -11.59 -15.49
N THR A 31 -4.24 -10.42 -16.14
CA THR A 31 -3.10 -9.49 -16.13
C THR A 31 -2.91 -8.85 -14.75
N VAL A 32 -4.00 -8.49 -14.07
CA VAL A 32 -3.93 -8.02 -12.67
C VAL A 32 -3.34 -9.09 -11.76
N GLN A 33 -3.77 -10.35 -11.89
CA GLN A 33 -3.21 -11.47 -11.11
C GLN A 33 -1.72 -11.68 -11.41
N ALA A 34 -1.30 -11.57 -12.67
CA ALA A 34 0.11 -11.66 -13.04
C ALA A 34 0.94 -10.52 -12.41
N HIS A 35 0.42 -9.29 -12.41
CA HIS A 35 1.07 -8.17 -11.72
C HIS A 35 1.17 -8.42 -10.21
N LEU A 36 0.09 -8.87 -9.57
CA LEU A 36 0.09 -9.20 -8.13
C LEU A 36 1.13 -10.27 -7.78
N ARG A 37 1.22 -11.34 -8.58
CA ARG A 37 2.24 -12.37 -8.40
C ARG A 37 3.65 -11.79 -8.47
N ASN A 38 3.95 -11.00 -9.51
CA ASN A 38 5.26 -10.39 -9.66
C ASN A 38 5.58 -9.40 -8.52
N ILE A 39 4.56 -8.68 -8.03
CA ILE A 39 4.69 -7.79 -6.86
C ILE A 39 5.04 -8.62 -5.62
N PHE A 40 4.35 -9.73 -5.39
CA PHE A 40 4.57 -10.61 -4.24
C PHE A 40 5.99 -11.18 -4.26
N GLU A 41 6.43 -11.68 -5.40
CA GLU A 41 7.81 -12.16 -5.59
C GLU A 41 8.85 -11.07 -5.34
N LYS A 42 8.64 -9.86 -5.86
CA LYS A 42 9.58 -8.73 -5.72
C LYS A 42 9.62 -8.12 -4.33
N THR A 43 8.52 -8.19 -3.58
CA THR A 43 8.42 -7.62 -2.23
C THR A 43 8.64 -8.66 -1.14
N GLY A 44 8.64 -9.95 -1.49
CA GLY A 44 8.80 -11.08 -0.56
C GLY A 44 7.54 -11.40 0.25
N VAL A 45 6.41 -10.73 -0.01
CA VAL A 45 5.13 -11.00 0.66
C VAL A 45 4.39 -12.14 -0.05
N ARG A 46 3.50 -12.81 0.66
CA ARG A 46 2.77 -13.99 0.16
C ARG A 46 1.30 -13.72 -0.11
N SER A 47 0.80 -12.56 0.29
CA SER A 47 -0.60 -12.22 0.12
C SER A 47 -0.84 -10.72 -0.03
N ARG A 48 -2.03 -10.40 -0.54
CA ARG A 48 -2.55 -9.04 -0.60
C ARG A 48 -2.58 -8.37 0.79
N ARG A 49 -3.00 -9.11 1.81
CA ARG A 49 -3.10 -8.59 3.18
C ARG A 49 -1.73 -8.28 3.76
N GLU A 50 -0.77 -9.17 3.50
CA GLU A 50 0.62 -9.00 3.90
C GLU A 50 1.29 -7.83 3.16
N LEU A 51 0.99 -7.64 1.86
CA LEU A 51 1.43 -6.47 1.11
C LEU A 51 0.98 -5.16 1.78
N VAL A 52 -0.28 -5.09 2.20
CA VAL A 52 -0.82 -3.93 2.94
C VAL A 52 -0.13 -3.77 4.28
N ALA A 53 0.04 -4.86 5.05
CA ALA A 53 0.70 -4.82 6.35
C ALA A 53 2.16 -4.36 6.27
N VAL A 54 2.93 -4.87 5.30
CA VAL A 54 4.33 -4.48 5.10
C VAL A 54 4.43 -3.01 4.65
N ALA A 55 3.53 -2.55 3.77
CA ALA A 55 3.49 -1.14 3.39
C ALA A 55 3.17 -0.24 4.59
N PHE A 56 2.23 -0.65 5.45
CA PHE A 56 1.92 0.04 6.70
C PHE A 56 3.14 0.11 7.62
N GLN A 57 3.78 -1.02 7.91
CA GLN A 57 4.95 -1.08 8.79
C GLN A 57 6.13 -0.26 8.28
N ARG A 58 6.41 -0.27 6.97
CA ARG A 58 7.57 0.44 6.42
C ARG A 58 7.39 1.94 6.30
N HIS A 59 6.17 2.41 6.06
CA HIS A 59 5.94 3.81 5.67
C HIS A 59 5.03 4.58 6.62
N TYR A 60 4.16 3.89 7.38
CA TYR A 60 3.19 4.52 8.27
C TYR A 60 3.58 4.37 9.75
N GLU A 61 4.01 3.18 10.19
CA GLU A 61 4.32 2.90 11.60
C GLU A 61 5.38 3.85 12.21
N PRO A 62 6.50 4.18 11.54
CA PRO A 62 7.48 5.12 12.09
C PRO A 62 6.91 6.53 12.28
N ARG A 63 5.97 6.94 11.41
CA ARG A 63 5.34 8.27 11.46
C ARG A 63 4.25 8.32 12.54
N VAL A 64 3.50 7.24 12.71
CA VAL A 64 2.51 7.12 13.78
C VAL A 64 3.22 7.16 15.13
N ARG A 65 4.29 6.39 15.30
CA ARG A 65 5.11 6.41 16.53
C ARG A 65 5.76 7.77 16.80
N ASP A 66 6.27 8.46 15.77
CA ASP A 66 6.79 9.82 15.93
C ASP A 66 5.70 10.78 16.43
N ASN A 67 4.50 10.73 15.84
CA ASN A 67 3.37 11.55 16.28
C ASN A 67 2.92 11.23 17.71
N GLU A 68 2.90 9.95 18.10
CA GLU A 68 2.58 9.52 19.48
C GLU A 68 3.58 10.07 20.49
N HIS A 69 4.88 9.97 20.20
CA HIS A 69 5.93 10.54 21.06
C HIS A 69 5.83 12.06 21.17
N ARG A 70 5.57 12.75 20.05
CA ARG A 70 5.39 14.21 20.04
C ARG A 70 4.19 14.63 20.88
N THR A 71 3.07 13.94 20.74
CA THR A 71 1.85 14.23 21.50
C THR A 71 2.10 14.03 23.00
N THR A 72 2.77 12.94 23.38
CA THR A 72 3.16 12.67 24.78
C THR A 72 4.10 13.74 25.34
N ALA A 73 4.95 14.33 24.49
CA ALA A 73 5.84 15.44 24.83
C ALA A 73 5.19 16.82 24.76
N GLY A 74 3.86 16.92 24.53
CA GLY A 74 3.14 18.20 24.41
C GLY A 74 3.40 18.97 23.12
N LEU A 75 3.98 18.33 22.10
CA LEU A 75 4.29 18.92 20.81
C LEU A 75 3.20 18.59 19.77
N PRO A 76 2.89 19.49 18.83
CA PRO A 76 1.92 19.23 17.78
C PRO A 76 2.41 18.16 16.79
N SER A 77 1.49 17.31 16.33
CA SER A 77 1.73 16.25 15.32
C SER A 77 2.12 16.82 13.96
N ARG A 78 3.09 16.20 13.29
CA ARG A 78 3.68 16.66 12.02
C ARG A 78 2.88 16.19 10.79
N HIS A 79 1.55 16.28 10.83
CA HIS A 79 0.59 15.72 9.86
C HIS A 79 0.18 14.26 10.10
N GLY A 80 -1.13 14.00 9.88
CA GLY A 80 -1.74 12.67 9.86
C GLY A 80 -1.40 11.88 8.58
N PRO A 81 -1.93 10.66 8.41
CA PRO A 81 -1.64 9.83 7.24
C PRO A 81 -1.93 10.59 5.94
N MET A 82 -1.05 10.42 4.94
CA MET A 82 -1.22 11.05 3.62
C MET A 82 -2.62 10.71 3.07
N PRO A 83 -3.38 11.68 2.55
CA PRO A 83 -4.62 11.36 1.84
C PRO A 83 -4.25 10.48 0.65
N GLY A 84 -4.94 9.34 0.55
CA GLY A 84 -4.67 8.28 -0.42
C GLY A 84 -4.93 8.66 -1.85
#